data_AF-A0A482WVX8-F1
#
_entry.id   AF-A0A482WVX8-F1
#
_cell.length_a   1.000
_cell.length_b   1.000
_cell.length_c   1.000
_cell.angle_alpha   90.00
_cell.angle_beta   90.00
_cell.angle_gamma   90.00
#
_symmetry.space_group_name_H-M   'P 1'
#
loop_
_entity.id
_entity.type
_entity.pdbx_description
1 polymer ?
#
loop_
_entity_poly.entity_id
_entity_poly.type
_entity_poly.pdbx_seq_one_letter_code
_entity_poly.pdbx_strand_id
1 'polypeptide(L)'
;MLSKYRMKSIPVLLRSINLSCRTLCSALQETPDKANYPPIEPVTDEYKKLAARKRLHEKYRKLKTVEEKLFALNLPRYWGWETTVINEGNIPYNFIDFVKYATRTHLVKSDKVPVTNSVSEEELNNLLDIVKPQIQRAILFQESLRQVQKFK
;
A
#
# COMPACT_ATOMS: atom_id res chain seq x y z
N MET A 1 30.73 -53.20 26.70
CA MET A 1 29.77 -53.72 25.69
C MET A 1 29.64 -52.68 24.58
N LEU A 2 30.35 -52.90 23.46
CA LEU A 2 30.42 -51.95 22.35
C LEU A 2 29.32 -52.27 21.33
N SER A 3 28.36 -51.35 21.20
CA SER A 3 27.27 -51.41 20.23
C SER A 3 27.82 -51.24 18.81
N LYS A 4 27.63 -52.28 17.99
CA LYS A 4 28.01 -52.31 16.57
C LYS A 4 27.02 -51.47 15.76
N TYR A 5 27.36 -50.22 15.47
CA TYR A 5 26.65 -49.43 14.47
C TYR A 5 27.10 -49.87 13.07
N ARG A 6 26.26 -50.70 12.43
CA ARG A 6 26.39 -51.10 11.03
C ARG A 6 26.01 -49.90 10.15
N MET A 7 27.00 -49.17 9.64
CA MET A 7 26.81 -48.15 8.61
C MET A 7 26.16 -48.80 7.38
N LYS A 8 24.89 -48.51 7.13
CA LYS A 8 24.24 -48.89 5.87
C LYS A 8 24.72 -47.89 4.83
N SER A 9 25.57 -48.34 3.91
CA SER A 9 25.94 -47.59 2.71
C SER A 9 24.67 -47.23 1.93
N ILE A 10 24.37 -45.94 1.85
CA ILE A 10 23.30 -45.43 1.00
C ILE A 10 23.80 -45.61 -0.44
N PRO A 11 23.11 -46.37 -1.31
CA PRO A 11 23.50 -46.44 -2.71
C PRO A 11 23.28 -45.05 -3.31
N VAL A 12 24.37 -44.42 -3.75
CA VAL A 12 24.33 -43.23 -4.59
C VAL A 12 23.67 -43.64 -5.90
N LEU A 13 22.36 -43.43 -6.00
CA LEU A 13 21.68 -43.45 -7.27
C LEU A 13 22.27 -42.31 -8.07
N LEU A 14 23.23 -42.64 -8.94
CA LEU A 14 23.62 -41.81 -10.07
C LEU A 14 22.34 -41.54 -10.86
N ARG A 15 21.69 -40.42 -10.55
CA ARG A 15 20.71 -39.83 -11.45
C ARG A 15 21.45 -39.59 -12.74
N SER A 16 21.23 -40.48 -13.71
CA SER A 16 21.53 -40.23 -15.11
C SER A 16 20.97 -38.85 -15.41
N ILE A 17 21.88 -37.89 -15.63
CA ILE A 17 21.53 -36.59 -16.16
C ILE A 17 21.02 -36.92 -17.56
N ASN A 18 19.70 -37.08 -17.70
CA ASN A 18 19.04 -37.06 -18.99
C ASN A 18 19.20 -35.62 -19.48
N LEU A 19 20.37 -35.30 -20.02
CA LEU A 19 20.52 -34.24 -20.99
C LEU A 19 19.63 -34.67 -22.14
N SER A 20 18.36 -34.23 -22.10
CA SER A 20 17.57 -34.10 -23.30
C SER A 20 18.40 -33.19 -24.20
N CYS A 21 19.14 -33.82 -25.13
CA CYS A 21 19.71 -33.15 -26.26
C CYS A 21 18.54 -32.43 -26.90
N ARG A 22 18.39 -31.14 -26.60
CA ARG A 22 17.58 -30.24 -27.40
C ARG A 22 18.10 -30.46 -28.80
N THR A 23 17.29 -31.09 -29.63
CA THR A 23 17.45 -31.07 -31.06
C THR A 23 17.75 -29.62 -31.41
N LEU A 24 18.99 -29.36 -31.84
CA LEU A 24 19.33 -28.17 -32.60
C LEU A 24 18.53 -28.30 -33.88
N CYS A 25 17.26 -27.90 -33.79
CA CYS A 25 16.41 -27.71 -34.93
C CYS A 25 17.00 -26.50 -35.64
N SER A 26 17.93 -26.76 -36.55
CA SER A 26 18.33 -25.82 -37.59
C SER A 26 17.13 -25.62 -38.51
N ALA A 27 16.11 -24.93 -38.01
CA ALA A 27 15.18 -24.25 -38.88
C ALA A 27 16.01 -23.18 -39.59
N LEU A 28 16.17 -23.33 -40.91
CA LEU A 28 16.52 -22.24 -41.80
C LEU A 28 15.39 -21.20 -41.69
N GLN A 29 15.40 -20.41 -40.62
CA GLN A 29 14.61 -19.20 -40.54
C GLN A 29 15.33 -18.19 -41.42
N GLU A 30 14.62 -17.73 -42.46
CA GLU A 30 14.98 -16.58 -43.26
C GLU A 30 15.53 -15.49 -42.32
N THR A 31 16.79 -15.14 -42.48
CA THR A 31 17.40 -14.07 -41.72
C THR A 31 16.64 -12.80 -42.05
N PRO A 32 15.94 -12.15 -41.11
CA PRO A 32 15.33 -10.87 -41.42
C PRO A 32 16.43 -9.90 -41.86
N ASP A 33 16.18 -9.10 -42.91
CA ASP A 33 17.12 -8.10 -43.45
C ASP A 33 17.67 -7.13 -42.38
N LYS A 34 17.00 -7.06 -41.22
CA LYS A 34 17.40 -6.30 -40.04
C LYS A 34 17.52 -7.20 -38.80
N ALA A 35 18.70 -7.22 -38.20
CA ALA A 35 18.93 -7.88 -36.91
C ALA A 35 18.03 -7.30 -35.81
N ASN A 36 17.25 -8.16 -35.14
CA ASN A 36 16.42 -7.79 -34.00
C ASN A 36 17.10 -8.28 -32.71
N TYR A 37 17.87 -7.41 -32.07
CA TYR A 37 18.53 -7.73 -30.81
C TYR A 37 17.57 -7.60 -29.63
N PRO A 38 17.65 -8.49 -28.63
CA PRO A 38 16.86 -8.35 -27.42
C PRO A 38 17.28 -7.09 -26.63
N PRO A 39 16.39 -6.52 -25.80
CA PRO A 39 16.74 -5.44 -24.89
C PRO A 39 17.87 -5.84 -23.93
N ILE A 40 18.79 -4.92 -23.67
CA ILE A 40 19.90 -5.14 -22.74
C ILE A 40 19.34 -5.15 -21.31
N GLU A 41 19.31 -6.33 -20.69
CA GLU A 41 18.94 -6.50 -19.29
C GLU A 41 20.20 -6.73 -18.43
N PRO A 42 20.48 -5.89 -17.42
CA PRO A 42 21.58 -6.14 -16.50
C PRO A 42 21.29 -7.36 -15.60
N VAL A 43 22.34 -8.13 -15.31
CA VAL A 43 22.23 -9.44 -14.63
C VAL A 43 22.13 -9.32 -13.09
N THR A 44 22.29 -8.11 -12.56
CA THR A 44 22.31 -7.83 -11.11
C THR A 44 21.00 -8.21 -10.42
N ASP A 45 21.08 -8.75 -9.21
CA ASP A 45 19.89 -9.16 -8.45
C ASP A 45 18.98 -7.98 -8.08
N GLU A 46 19.56 -6.79 -7.87
CA GLU A 46 18.80 -5.55 -7.69
C GLU A 46 17.91 -5.24 -8.90
N TYR A 47 18.46 -5.40 -10.10
CA TYR A 47 17.70 -5.22 -11.34
C TYR A 47 16.57 -6.25 -11.43
N LYS A 48 16.83 -7.53 -11.12
CA LYS A 48 15.78 -8.56 -11.13
C LYS A 48 14.63 -8.22 -10.18
N LYS A 49 14.93 -7.74 -8.96
CA LYS A 49 13.91 -7.29 -8.00
C LYS A 49 13.11 -6.10 -8.53
N LEU A 50 13.79 -5.12 -9.13
CA LEU A 50 13.16 -3.94 -9.71
C LEU A 50 12.30 -4.30 -10.94
N ALA A 51 12.78 -5.18 -11.80
CA ALA A 51 12.04 -5.69 -12.95
C ALA A 51 10.79 -6.46 -12.51
N ALA A 52 10.87 -7.30 -11.47
CA ALA A 52 9.72 -7.97 -10.89
C ALA A 52 8.67 -6.96 -10.37
N ARG A 53 9.10 -5.91 -9.66
CA ARG A 53 8.21 -4.82 -9.20
C ARG A 53 7.56 -4.09 -10.38
N LYS A 54 8.31 -3.78 -11.44
CA LYS A 54 7.78 -3.15 -12.66
C LYS A 54 6.74 -4.03 -13.36
N ARG A 55 7.01 -5.33 -13.50
CA ARG A 55 6.07 -6.30 -14.08
C ARG A 55 4.76 -6.37 -13.29
N LEU A 56 4.83 -6.36 -11.96
CA LEU A 56 3.64 -6.29 -11.10
C LEU A 56 2.88 -4.96 -11.29
N HIS A 57 3.59 -3.83 -11.32
CA HIS A 57 2.97 -2.52 -11.55
C HIS A 57 2.25 -2.44 -12.90
N GLU A 58 2.87 -2.93 -13.97
CA GLU A 58 2.25 -3.01 -15.30
C GLU A 58 1.02 -3.91 -15.31
N LYS A 59 1.06 -5.03 -14.58
CA LYS A 59 -0.12 -5.90 -14.39
C LYS A 59 -1.27 -5.12 -13.76
N TYR A 60 -1.02 -4.35 -12.69
CA TYR A 60 -2.04 -3.54 -12.04
C TYR A 60 -2.53 -2.39 -12.91
N ARG A 61 -1.66 -1.77 -13.71
CA ARG A 61 -2.02 -0.69 -14.64
C ARG A 61 -3.00 -1.17 -15.72
N LYS A 62 -2.87 -2.42 -16.19
CA LYS A 62 -3.72 -3.02 -17.23
C LYS A 62 -5.14 -3.36 -16.76
N LEU A 63 -5.41 -3.37 -15.45
CA LEU A 63 -6.74 -3.63 -14.89
C LEU A 63 -7.71 -2.50 -15.25
N LYS A 64 -8.96 -2.85 -15.59
CA LYS A 64 -9.92 -1.90 -16.17
C LYS A 64 -10.68 -1.15 -15.09
N THR A 65 -11.16 -1.87 -14.08
CA THR A 65 -12.04 -1.29 -13.07
C THR A 65 -11.28 -0.91 -11.80
N VAL A 66 -11.91 -0.10 -10.96
CA VAL A 66 -11.34 0.31 -9.67
C VAL A 66 -11.37 -0.86 -8.69
N GLU A 67 -12.43 -1.67 -8.71
CA GLU A 67 -12.62 -2.82 -7.84
C GLU A 67 -11.53 -3.87 -8.09
N GLU A 68 -11.26 -4.19 -9.36
CA GLU A 68 -10.17 -5.10 -9.74
C GLU A 68 -8.82 -4.63 -9.19
N LYS A 69 -8.54 -3.32 -9.23
CA LYS A 69 -7.31 -2.74 -8.69
C LYS A 69 -7.25 -2.85 -7.17
N LEU A 70 -8.36 -2.55 -6.48
CA LEU A 70 -8.45 -2.67 -5.03
C LEU A 70 -8.20 -4.11 -4.57
N PHE A 71 -8.81 -5.09 -5.24
CA PHE A 71 -8.55 -6.51 -4.96
C PHE A 71 -7.09 -6.87 -5.26
N ALA A 72 -6.58 -6.53 -6.44
CA ALA A 72 -5.23 -6.92 -6.86
C ALA A 72 -4.12 -6.36 -5.96
N LEU A 73 -4.32 -5.16 -5.40
CA LEU A 73 -3.39 -4.52 -4.47
C LEU A 73 -3.43 -5.15 -3.07
N ASN A 74 -4.63 -5.50 -2.59
CA ASN A 74 -4.83 -6.00 -1.24
C ASN A 74 -4.65 -7.53 -1.11
N LEU A 75 -4.87 -8.30 -2.18
CA LEU A 75 -4.86 -9.77 -2.14
C LEU A 75 -3.53 -10.37 -1.64
N PRO A 76 -2.33 -9.89 -2.07
CA PRO A 76 -1.06 -10.42 -1.55
C PRO A 76 -0.82 -10.10 -0.08
N ARG A 77 -1.55 -9.14 0.49
CA ARG A 77 -1.41 -8.61 1.85
C ARG A 77 -2.55 -9.05 2.76
N TYR A 78 -3.44 -9.92 2.26
CA TYR A 78 -4.70 -10.23 2.90
C TYR A 78 -4.52 -10.97 4.24
N TRP A 79 -3.44 -11.76 4.39
CA TRP A 79 -3.13 -12.46 5.64
C TRP A 79 -1.63 -12.40 5.99
N GLY A 80 -1.33 -12.37 7.28
CA GLY A 80 0.02 -12.62 7.80
C GLY A 80 1.02 -11.48 7.62
N TRP A 81 0.56 -10.25 7.36
CA TRP A 81 1.42 -9.07 7.33
C TRP A 81 1.42 -8.35 8.67
N GLU A 82 2.60 -8.01 9.15
CA GLU A 82 2.77 -7.12 10.29
C GLU A 82 2.27 -5.72 9.93
N THR A 83 1.21 -5.28 10.60
CA THR A 83 0.60 -3.97 10.36
C THR A 83 0.46 -3.21 11.68
N THR A 84 0.75 -1.92 11.63
CA THR A 84 0.45 -1.00 12.74
C THR A 84 -0.95 -0.46 12.53
N VAL A 85 -1.91 -0.97 13.29
CA VAL A 85 -3.31 -0.53 13.21
C VAL A 85 -3.45 0.79 13.97
N ILE A 86 -3.94 1.81 13.28
CA ILE A 86 -4.26 3.12 13.87
C ILE A 86 -5.78 3.13 14.12
N ASN A 87 -6.17 3.19 15.39
CA ASN A 87 -7.57 3.21 15.79
C ASN A 87 -8.03 4.65 16.05
N GLU A 88 -9.26 4.98 15.64
CA GLU A 88 -9.89 6.26 15.93
C GLU A 88 -10.11 6.43 17.45
N GLY A 89 -9.86 7.62 17.98
CA GLY A 89 -10.04 7.94 19.40
C GLY A 89 -8.90 7.50 20.33
N ASN A 90 -7.99 6.62 19.89
CA ASN A 90 -6.79 6.26 20.65
C ASN A 90 -5.56 6.97 20.09
N ILE A 91 -5.22 8.12 20.68
CA ILE A 91 -4.07 8.93 20.27
C ILE A 91 -2.95 8.74 21.30
N PRO A 92 -1.87 8.01 20.97
CA PRO A 92 -0.76 7.81 21.90
C PRO A 92 0.04 9.10 22.09
N TYR A 93 0.95 9.07 23.06
CA TYR A 93 1.83 10.20 23.34
C TYR A 93 2.71 10.54 22.14
N ASN A 94 2.81 11.84 21.82
CA ASN A 94 3.58 12.39 20.70
C ASN A 94 3.27 11.76 19.31
N PHE A 95 2.01 11.42 19.06
CA PHE A 95 1.60 10.74 17.82
C PHE A 95 1.73 11.62 16.55
N ILE A 96 1.75 12.94 16.71
CA ILE A 96 1.74 13.88 15.57
C ILE A 96 2.93 13.66 14.64
N ASP A 97 4.13 13.44 15.18
CA ASP A 97 5.32 13.26 14.34
C ASP A 97 5.32 11.91 13.62
N PHE A 98 4.80 10.86 14.25
CA PHE A 98 4.56 9.59 13.59
C PHE A 98 3.57 9.74 12.43
N VAL A 99 2.44 10.44 12.64
CA VAL A 99 1.42 10.64 11.59
C VAL A 99 1.98 11.43 10.41
N LYS A 100 2.75 12.49 10.66
CA LYS A 100 3.44 13.25 9.59
C LYS A 100 4.36 12.34 8.78
N TYR A 101 5.17 11.51 9.46
CA TYR A 101 6.08 10.57 8.80
C TYR A 101 5.33 9.51 7.99
N ALA A 102 4.29 8.90 8.57
CA ALA A 102 3.51 7.84 7.95
C ALA A 102 2.74 8.33 6.72
N THR A 103 2.11 9.50 6.81
CA THR A 103 1.31 10.10 5.72
C THR A 103 2.13 10.93 4.74
N ARG A 104 3.42 11.16 5.04
CA ARG A 104 4.31 12.07 4.28
C ARG A 104 3.74 13.49 4.17
N THR A 105 3.12 13.96 5.25
CA THR A 105 2.52 15.29 5.34
C THR A 105 3.34 16.22 6.21
N HIS A 106 3.14 17.53 6.04
CA HIS A 106 3.74 18.56 6.87
C HIS A 106 2.63 19.41 7.50
N LEU A 107 2.82 19.79 8.76
CA LEU A 107 1.86 20.63 9.48
C LEU A 107 2.29 22.09 9.31
N VAL A 108 1.42 22.89 8.68
CA VAL A 108 1.59 24.33 8.55
C VAL A 108 0.87 24.99 9.72
N LYS A 109 1.62 25.68 10.58
CA LYS A 109 1.03 26.53 11.61
C LYS A 109 0.77 27.89 10.98
N SER A 110 -0.48 28.17 10.66
CA SER A 110 -0.93 29.47 10.16
C SER A 110 -2.12 29.96 10.97
N ASP A 111 -2.15 31.26 11.25
CA ASP A 111 -3.28 31.89 11.96
C ASP A 111 -4.55 31.92 11.09
N LYS A 112 -4.38 31.74 9.77
CA LYS A 112 -5.46 31.70 8.78
C LYS A 112 -5.49 30.34 8.11
N VAL A 113 -6.69 29.80 7.94
CA VAL A 113 -6.94 28.60 7.15
C VAL A 113 -6.76 28.96 5.67
N PRO A 114 -6.17 28.10 4.82
CA PRO A 114 -6.11 28.35 3.39
C PRO A 114 -7.54 28.34 2.81
N VAL A 115 -8.09 29.53 2.54
CA VAL A 115 -9.39 29.69 1.90
C VAL A 115 -9.19 29.76 0.39
N THR A 116 -9.80 28.85 -0.35
CA THR A 116 -9.70 28.79 -1.82
C THR A 116 -10.68 29.72 -2.53
N ASN A 117 -11.75 30.14 -1.85
CA ASN A 117 -12.82 30.98 -2.40
C ASN A 117 -12.95 32.26 -1.58
N SER A 118 -12.74 33.42 -2.20
CA SER A 118 -12.99 34.72 -1.57
C SER A 118 -14.50 34.97 -1.49
N VAL A 119 -15.09 34.74 -0.32
CA VAL A 119 -16.46 35.17 0.00
C VAL A 119 -16.43 36.62 0.43
N SER A 120 -17.43 37.41 0.03
CA SER A 120 -17.54 38.81 0.46
C SER A 120 -17.79 38.90 1.97
N GLU A 121 -17.27 39.94 2.61
CA GLU A 121 -17.45 40.13 4.06
C GLU A 121 -18.94 40.30 4.43
N GLU A 122 -19.74 40.85 3.51
CA GLU A 122 -21.18 41.06 3.68
C GLU A 122 -21.95 39.74 3.72
N GLU A 123 -21.68 38.83 2.78
CA GLU A 123 -22.27 37.48 2.78
C GLU A 123 -21.87 36.68 4.02
N LEU A 124 -20.61 36.84 4.46
CA LEU A 124 -20.12 36.19 5.66
C LEU A 124 -20.84 36.70 6.92
N ASN A 125 -21.03 38.01 7.04
CA ASN A 125 -21.74 38.61 8.18
C ASN A 125 -23.21 38.19 8.21
N ASN A 126 -23.88 38.19 7.06
CA ASN A 126 -25.25 37.70 6.95
C ASN A 126 -25.37 36.22 7.36
N LEU A 127 -24.40 35.38 6.98
CA LEU A 127 -24.37 33.97 7.38
C LEU A 127 -24.10 33.81 8.88
N LEU A 128 -23.19 34.61 9.44
CA LEU A 128 -22.88 34.59 10.87
C LEU A 128 -24.09 34.92 11.73
N ASP A 129 -24.90 35.91 11.33
CA ASP A 129 -26.12 36.29 12.04
C ASP A 129 -27.17 35.17 12.06
N ILE A 130 -27.19 34.32 11.03
CA ILE A 130 -28.09 33.17 10.93
C ILE A 130 -27.56 31.99 11.77
N VAL A 131 -26.26 31.68 11.67
CA VAL A 131 -25.67 30.45 12.24
C VAL A 131 -25.40 30.59 13.75
N LYS A 132 -24.92 31.75 14.20
CA LYS A 132 -24.57 32.00 15.60
C LYS A 132 -25.71 31.67 16.59
N PRO A 133 -26.97 32.12 16.40
CA PRO A 133 -28.05 31.79 17.33
C PRO A 133 -28.41 30.29 17.31
N GLN A 134 -28.23 29.60 16.18
CA GLN A 134 -28.49 28.16 16.09
C GLN A 134 -27.48 27.37 16.92
N ILE A 135 -26.19 27.70 16.80
CA ILE A 135 -25.12 27.08 17.60
C ILE A 135 -25.35 27.35 19.09
N GLN A 136 -25.66 28.59 19.46
CA GLN A 136 -25.93 28.94 20.86
C GLN A 136 -27.07 28.10 21.44
N ARG A 137 -28.18 27.95 20.71
CA ARG A 137 -29.32 27.12 21.15
C ARG A 137 -28.93 25.65 21.28
N ALA A 138 -28.15 25.10 20.34
CA ALA A 138 -27.71 23.71 20.39
C ALA A 138 -26.83 23.43 21.62
N ILE A 139 -25.92 24.34 21.95
CA ILE A 139 -25.08 24.24 23.16
C ILE A 139 -25.94 24.29 24.43
N LEU A 140 -26.84 25.28 24.54
CA LEU A 140 -27.73 25.43 25.69
C LEU A 140 -28.65 24.21 25.88
N PHE A 141 -29.15 23.66 24.78
CA PHE A 141 -29.97 22.46 24.80
C PHE A 141 -29.19 21.24 25.31
N GLN A 142 -27.95 21.04 24.86
CA GLN A 142 -27.13 19.93 25.34
C GLN A 142 -26.79 20.07 26.83
N GLU A 143 -26.52 21.28 27.30
CA GLU A 143 -26.27 21.54 28.73
C GLU A 143 -27.52 21.30 29.59
N SER A 144 -28.71 21.70 29.13
CA SER A 144 -29.95 21.46 29.87
C SER A 144 -30.27 19.96 29.98
N LEU A 145 -30.04 19.19 28.92
CA LEU A 145 -30.18 17.72 28.96
C LEU A 145 -29.18 17.09 29.94
N ARG A 146 -27.93 17.56 29.97
CA ARG A 146 -26.92 17.06 30.91
C ARG A 146 -27.32 17.34 32.36
N GLN A 147 -27.89 18.50 32.66
CA GLN A 147 -28.35 18.82 34.01
C GLN A 147 -29.48 17.90 34.45
N VAL A 148 -30.47 17.63 33.60
CA VAL A 148 -31.59 16.71 33.90
C VAL A 148 -31.09 15.30 34.21
N GLN A 149 -30.07 14.80 33.50
CA GLN A 149 -29.48 13.49 33.75
C GLN A 149 -28.73 13.38 35.09
N LYS A 150 -28.24 14.50 35.66
CA LYS A 150 -27.58 14.50 36.97
C LYS A 150 -28.55 14.43 38.15
N PHE A 151 -29.83 14.71 37.94
CA PHE A 151 -30.87 14.68 38.98
C PHE A 151 -31.72 13.40 38.95
N LYS A 152 -31.38 12.45 38.06
CA LYS A 152 -31.88 11.07 38.08
C LYS A 152 -30.80 10.16 38.65
#